data_AF-A0AAJ0GR97-F1
#
_entry.id   AF-A0AAJ0GR97-F1
#
_cell.length_a   1.000
_cell.length_b   1.000
_cell.length_c   1.000
_cell.angle_alpha   90.00
_cell.angle_beta   90.00
_cell.angle_gamma   90.00
#
_symmetry.space_group_name_H-M   'P 1'
#
loop_
_entity.id
_entity.type
_entity.pdbx_description
1 polymer ?
#
loop_
_entity_poly.entity_id
_entity_poly.type
_entity_poly.pdbx_seq_one_letter_code
_entity_poly.pdbx_strand_id
1 'polypeptide(L)'
;MLVADINLGEEEEDNTVVRTGLPQPKRTLLWTLGVAISFYLAGFPTLVYEEFRAKPMPGFETLRALIPADLGMEYPARFWWFVAGAVLLLSVSQVPRVKAVFDTYLCQYLAKVSFSLYLVHEFCIVLFGLRLQGFLLRVAGVESQNKGLGYWTIYIVWFVLFTVPVFALAAQVERWVDVPSVKFAKCLGMYKRLR
;
A
#
# COMPACT_ATOMS: atom_id res chain seq x y z
N MET A 1 10.02 -3.65 16.49
CA MET A 1 10.65 -4.50 17.51
C MET A 1 9.89 -5.82 17.57
N LEU A 2 8.63 -5.82 17.98
CA LEU A 2 7.80 -7.04 18.09
C LEU A 2 7.76 -7.97 16.84
N VAL A 3 7.61 -7.43 15.62
CA VAL A 3 7.61 -8.22 14.38
C VAL A 3 9.00 -8.81 14.07
N ALA A 4 10.06 -8.09 14.41
CA ALA A 4 11.43 -8.59 14.23
C ALA A 4 11.74 -9.71 15.23
N ASP A 5 11.25 -9.58 16.47
CA ASP A 5 11.40 -10.61 17.50
C ASP A 5 10.61 -11.88 17.16
N ILE A 6 9.41 -11.75 16.56
CA ILE A 6 8.64 -12.89 16.00
C ILE A 6 9.44 -13.58 14.90
N ASN A 7 9.95 -12.81 13.92
CA ASN A 7 10.75 -13.38 12.82
C ASN A 7 12.02 -14.09 13.31
N LEU A 8 12.69 -13.55 14.34
CA LEU A 8 13.90 -14.16 14.92
C LEU A 8 13.59 -15.48 15.61
N GLY A 9 12.49 -15.55 16.39
CA GLY A 9 12.04 -16.80 16.99
C GLY A 9 11.68 -17.86 15.95
N GLU A 10 11.15 -17.44 14.80
CA GLU A 10 10.81 -18.34 13.70
C GLU A 10 12.02 -18.86 12.93
N GLU A 11 13.09 -18.05 12.79
CA GLU A 11 14.38 -18.50 12.24
C GLU A 11 15.08 -19.50 13.17
N GLU A 12 14.96 -19.34 14.49
CA GLU A 12 15.45 -20.32 15.46
C GLU A 12 14.66 -21.64 15.40
N GLU A 13 13.33 -21.57 15.37
CA GLU A 13 12.48 -22.77 15.20
C GLU A 13 12.75 -23.48 13.87
N ASP A 14 12.78 -22.76 12.74
CA ASP A 14 13.02 -23.36 11.43
C ASP A 14 14.40 -24.04 11.37
N ASN A 15 15.45 -23.42 11.94
CA ASN A 15 16.76 -24.05 12.05
C ASN A 15 16.76 -25.34 12.88
N THR A 16 15.92 -25.43 13.93
CA THR A 16 15.75 -26.67 14.72
C THR A 16 14.90 -27.72 13.98
N VAL A 17 13.93 -27.29 13.17
CA VAL A 17 13.06 -28.16 12.37
C VAL A 17 13.81 -28.72 11.15
N VAL A 18 14.64 -27.92 10.48
CA VAL A 18 15.57 -28.34 9.42
C VAL A 18 16.55 -29.39 9.95
N ARG A 19 16.99 -29.27 11.21
CA ARG A 19 17.78 -30.31 11.90
C ARG A 19 17.01 -31.60 12.17
N THR A 20 15.68 -31.57 12.18
CA THR A 20 14.80 -32.73 12.47
C THR A 20 14.02 -33.26 11.26
N GLY A 21 14.22 -32.71 10.05
CA GLY A 21 13.79 -33.30 8.79
C GLY A 21 12.28 -33.30 8.50
N LEU A 22 11.44 -32.67 9.33
CA LEU A 22 9.98 -32.64 9.13
C LEU A 22 9.49 -31.22 8.76
N PRO A 23 9.09 -30.94 7.50
CA PRO A 23 8.43 -29.68 7.20
C PRO A 23 7.08 -29.59 7.95
N GLN A 24 6.72 -28.42 8.47
CA GLN A 24 5.45 -28.16 9.18
C GLN A 24 4.40 -27.55 8.21
N PRO A 25 3.66 -28.35 7.42
CA PRO A 25 2.73 -27.85 6.40
C PRO A 25 1.55 -27.05 7.00
N LYS A 26 1.18 -27.31 8.25
CA LYS A 26 0.03 -26.67 8.92
C LYS A 26 0.25 -25.16 9.14
N ARG A 27 1.49 -24.74 9.43
CA ARG A 27 1.82 -23.33 9.69
C ARG A 27 1.84 -22.50 8.41
N THR A 28 2.40 -23.06 7.33
CA THR A 28 2.38 -22.42 6.01
C THR A 28 0.95 -22.23 5.52
N LEU A 29 0.08 -23.24 5.71
CA LEU A 29 -1.33 -23.14 5.35
C LEU A 29 -2.03 -21.99 6.09
N LEU A 30 -1.83 -21.88 7.41
CA LEU A 30 -2.43 -20.81 8.22
C LEU A 30 -2.05 -19.41 7.69
N TRP A 31 -0.77 -19.16 7.42
CA TRP A 31 -0.31 -17.87 6.93
C TRP A 31 -0.77 -17.59 5.49
N THR A 32 -0.83 -18.60 4.63
CA THR A 32 -1.42 -18.44 3.29
C THR A 32 -2.91 -18.11 3.35
N LEU A 33 -3.66 -18.70 4.29
CA LEU A 33 -5.05 -18.33 4.55
C LEU A 33 -5.15 -16.91 5.10
N GLY A 34 -4.21 -16.49 5.96
CA GLY A 34 -4.12 -15.10 6.44
C GLY A 34 -3.95 -14.09 5.31
N VAL A 35 -3.10 -14.40 4.32
CA VAL A 35 -2.98 -13.59 3.09
C VAL A 35 -4.30 -13.56 2.31
N ALA A 36 -4.94 -14.71 2.10
CA ALA A 36 -6.21 -14.78 1.38
C ALA A 36 -7.34 -13.99 2.08
N ILE A 37 -7.44 -14.10 3.40
CA ILE A 37 -8.38 -13.34 4.24
C ILE A 37 -8.08 -11.84 4.13
N SER A 38 -6.81 -11.44 4.11
CA SER A 38 -6.43 -10.04 3.96
C SER A 38 -6.87 -9.46 2.62
N PHE A 39 -6.70 -10.20 1.53
CA PHE A 39 -7.21 -9.80 0.21
C PHE A 39 -8.73 -9.73 0.18
N TYR A 40 -9.42 -10.64 0.86
CA TYR A 40 -10.87 -10.61 1.00
C TYR A 40 -11.35 -9.35 1.73
N LEU A 41 -10.75 -9.03 2.89
CA LEU A 41 -11.05 -7.83 3.67
C LEU A 41 -10.69 -6.54 2.91
N ALA A 42 -9.59 -6.54 2.16
CA ALA A 42 -9.18 -5.40 1.33
C ALA A 42 -10.16 -5.13 0.19
N GLY A 43 -10.83 -6.16 -0.32
CA GLY A 43 -11.89 -6.06 -1.33
C GLY A 43 -13.20 -5.47 -0.82
N PHE A 44 -13.30 -5.10 0.47
CA PHE A 44 -14.52 -4.52 1.04
C PHE A 44 -14.87 -3.20 0.33
N PRO A 45 -16.11 -3.05 -0.17
CA PRO A 45 -16.49 -1.89 -0.98
C PRO A 45 -16.53 -0.59 -0.17
N THR A 46 -16.31 0.52 -0.86
CA THR A 46 -16.40 1.85 -0.25
C THR A 46 -17.85 2.16 0.13
N LEU A 47 -18.14 2.34 1.41
CA LEU A 47 -19.47 2.74 1.90
C LEU A 47 -19.68 4.27 1.92
N VAL A 48 -18.89 4.99 1.12
CA VAL A 48 -18.88 6.44 0.98
C VAL A 48 -20.19 6.92 0.34
N TYR A 49 -20.62 6.25 -0.73
CA TYR A 49 -21.82 6.62 -1.47
C TYR A 49 -23.05 5.90 -0.90
N GLU A 50 -24.15 6.63 -0.73
CA GLU A 50 -25.40 6.09 -0.16
C GLU A 50 -25.99 4.95 -0.98
N GLU A 51 -25.79 4.97 -2.30
CA GLU A 51 -26.22 3.92 -3.23
C GLU A 51 -25.62 2.54 -2.92
N PHE A 52 -24.38 2.51 -2.42
CA PHE A 52 -23.73 1.27 -1.97
C PHE A 52 -24.11 0.93 -0.53
N ARG A 53 -24.52 1.91 0.28
CA ARG A 53 -25.04 1.65 1.63
C ARG A 53 -26.41 0.97 1.59
N ALA A 54 -27.26 1.31 0.63
CA ALA A 54 -28.63 0.79 0.55
C ALA A 54 -28.74 -0.59 -0.12
N LYS A 55 -27.77 -0.99 -0.94
CA LYS A 55 -27.80 -2.26 -1.67
C LYS A 55 -27.25 -3.42 -0.82
N PRO A 56 -27.85 -4.62 -0.93
CA PRO A 56 -27.29 -5.81 -0.33
C PRO A 56 -25.96 -6.18 -1.00
N MET A 57 -24.96 -6.50 -0.19
CA MET A 57 -23.59 -6.86 -0.56
C MET A 57 -23.33 -8.33 -0.17
N PRO A 58 -23.70 -9.30 -1.03
CA PRO A 58 -23.52 -10.71 -0.73
C PRO A 58 -22.04 -11.00 -0.43
N GLY A 59 -21.79 -11.72 0.68
CA GLY A 59 -20.45 -12.00 1.21
C GLY A 59 -19.95 -10.99 2.24
N PHE A 60 -20.30 -9.72 2.10
CA PHE A 60 -19.78 -8.64 2.97
C PHE A 60 -20.77 -8.16 4.04
N GLU A 61 -22.01 -8.66 4.04
CA GLU A 61 -23.04 -8.29 5.03
C GLU A 61 -22.60 -8.52 6.48
N THR A 62 -21.95 -9.63 6.77
CA THR A 62 -21.48 -9.96 8.13
C THR A 62 -20.36 -9.02 8.58
N LEU A 63 -19.42 -8.72 7.68
CA LEU A 63 -18.36 -7.76 7.93
C LEU A 63 -18.94 -6.36 8.15
N ARG A 64 -19.95 -5.98 7.36
CA ARG A 64 -20.65 -4.70 7.51
C ARG A 64 -21.30 -4.57 8.89
N ALA A 65 -21.97 -5.62 9.38
CA ALA A 65 -22.61 -5.61 10.69
C ALA A 65 -21.61 -5.54 11.86
N LEU A 66 -20.38 -6.03 11.66
CA LEU A 66 -19.34 -6.06 12.69
C LEU A 66 -18.49 -4.77 12.72
N ILE A 67 -18.79 -3.78 11.87
CA ILE A 67 -18.13 -2.46 11.96
C ILE A 67 -18.66 -1.75 13.22
N PRO A 68 -17.80 -1.39 14.19
CA PRO A 68 -18.25 -0.65 15.36
C PRO A 68 -18.73 0.75 14.96
N ALA A 69 -20.03 1.00 15.09
CA ALA A 69 -20.66 2.28 14.77
C ALA A 69 -20.26 3.41 15.76
N ASP A 70 -19.88 3.04 16.98
CA ASP A 70 -19.56 3.97 18.06
C ASP A 70 -18.22 4.70 17.86
N LEU A 71 -17.38 4.26 16.91
CA LEU A 71 -16.09 4.91 16.63
C LEU A 71 -16.22 6.26 15.92
N GLY A 72 -17.43 6.68 15.51
CA GLY A 72 -17.65 7.99 14.87
C GLY A 72 -16.84 8.20 13.58
N MET A 73 -16.47 7.12 12.89
CA MET A 73 -15.64 7.21 11.69
C MET A 73 -16.46 7.73 10.51
N GLU A 74 -15.94 8.77 9.83
CA GLU A 74 -16.53 9.32 8.61
C GLU A 74 -16.66 8.26 7.49
N TYR A 75 -15.78 7.26 7.50
CA TYR A 75 -15.74 6.18 6.50
C TYR A 75 -15.63 4.81 7.18
N PRO A 76 -16.75 4.09 7.38
CA PRO A 76 -16.76 2.82 8.11
C PRO A 76 -15.93 1.73 7.42
N ALA A 77 -15.81 1.75 6.09
CA ALA A 77 -14.98 0.81 5.32
C ALA A 77 -13.48 0.88 5.67
N ARG A 78 -12.99 2.01 6.19
CA ARG A 78 -11.57 2.17 6.57
C ARG A 78 -11.16 1.20 7.68
N PHE A 79 -12.09 0.81 8.55
CA PHE A 79 -11.83 -0.17 9.60
C PHE A 79 -11.33 -1.49 9.01
N TRP A 80 -12.06 -2.03 8.04
CA TRP A 80 -11.71 -3.30 7.41
C TRP A 80 -10.45 -3.22 6.56
N TRP A 81 -10.20 -2.10 5.87
CA TRP A 81 -8.95 -1.92 5.13
C TRP A 81 -7.73 -1.82 6.05
N PHE A 82 -7.87 -1.20 7.22
CA PHE A 82 -6.83 -1.18 8.23
C PHE A 82 -6.54 -2.60 8.75
N VAL A 83 -7.57 -3.34 9.14
CA VAL A 83 -7.44 -4.73 9.59
C VAL A 83 -6.82 -5.60 8.49
N ALA A 84 -7.27 -5.45 7.24
CA ALA A 84 -6.71 -6.14 6.09
C ALA A 84 -5.21 -5.87 5.94
N GLY A 85 -4.80 -4.59 5.99
CA GLY A 85 -3.40 -4.20 5.89
C GLY A 85 -2.54 -4.76 7.03
N ALA A 86 -3.06 -4.76 8.26
CA ALA A 86 -2.35 -5.30 9.42
C ALA A 86 -2.16 -6.82 9.32
N VAL A 87 -3.22 -7.58 8.98
CA VAL A 87 -3.13 -9.03 8.79
C VAL A 87 -2.24 -9.38 7.60
N LEU A 88 -2.30 -8.61 6.52
CA LEU A 88 -1.46 -8.81 5.35
C LEU A 88 0.02 -8.64 5.71
N LEU A 89 0.36 -7.56 6.42
CA LEU A 89 1.74 -7.27 6.81
C LEU A 89 2.32 -8.40 7.68
N LEU A 90 1.53 -8.90 8.62
CA LEU A 90 1.93 -10.03 9.47
C LEU A 90 2.06 -11.34 8.69
N SER A 91 1.16 -11.59 7.75
CA SER A 91 1.14 -12.86 7.01
C SER A 91 2.19 -12.92 5.89
N VAL A 92 2.52 -11.77 5.28
CA VAL A 92 3.48 -11.68 4.18
C VAL A 92 4.91 -12.03 4.61
N SER A 93 5.32 -11.67 5.83
CA SER A 93 6.66 -12.03 6.33
C SER A 93 6.83 -13.54 6.52
N GLN A 94 5.73 -14.26 6.68
CA GLN A 94 5.68 -15.67 7.06
C GLN A 94 5.58 -16.64 5.88
N VAL A 95 5.20 -16.15 4.70
CA VAL A 95 5.07 -16.97 3.50
C VAL A 95 6.29 -16.74 2.60
N PRO A 96 7.26 -17.69 2.53
CA PRO A 96 8.54 -17.47 1.84
C PRO A 96 8.38 -17.09 0.37
N ARG A 97 7.38 -17.66 -0.32
CA ARG A 97 7.10 -17.35 -1.73
C ARG A 97 6.66 -15.91 -1.95
N VAL A 98 5.85 -15.38 -1.03
CA VAL A 98 5.32 -14.02 -1.13
C VAL A 98 6.40 -13.03 -0.67
N LYS A 99 7.09 -13.34 0.43
CA LYS A 99 8.26 -12.59 0.90
C LYS A 99 9.31 -12.42 -0.20
N ALA A 100 9.64 -13.47 -0.94
CA ALA A 100 10.63 -13.43 -2.02
C ALA A 100 10.30 -12.40 -3.13
N VAL A 101 9.01 -12.14 -3.39
CA VAL A 101 8.60 -11.10 -4.35
C VAL A 101 8.90 -9.70 -3.81
N PHE A 102 8.64 -9.47 -2.52
CA PHE A 102 8.89 -8.18 -1.86
C PHE A 102 10.38 -7.92 -1.61
N ASP A 103 11.20 -8.97 -1.49
CA ASP A 103 12.65 -8.87 -1.35
C ASP A 103 13.37 -8.57 -2.68
N THR A 104 12.64 -8.44 -3.79
CA THR A 104 13.25 -8.02 -5.07
C THR A 104 13.77 -6.58 -5.00
N TYR A 105 14.87 -6.31 -5.70
CA TYR A 105 15.49 -4.97 -5.75
C TYR A 105 14.50 -3.87 -6.17
N LEU A 106 13.62 -4.19 -7.12
CA LEU A 106 12.60 -3.27 -7.61
C LEU A 106 11.60 -2.91 -6.50
N CYS A 107 11.04 -3.92 -5.81
CA CYS A 107 10.11 -3.68 -4.70
C CYS A 107 10.76 -2.90 -3.56
N GLN A 108 12.01 -3.20 -3.20
CA GLN A 108 12.74 -2.46 -2.16
C GLN A 108 13.01 -1.01 -2.57
N TYR A 109 13.37 -0.77 -3.84
CA TYR A 109 13.55 0.58 -4.37
C TYR A 109 12.24 1.38 -4.36
N LEU A 110 11.15 0.77 -4.83
CA LEU A 110 9.81 1.38 -4.78
C LEU A 110 9.39 1.69 -3.35
N ALA A 111 9.60 0.75 -2.42
CA ALA A 111 9.27 0.96 -1.01
C ALA A 111 10.03 2.15 -0.42
N LYS A 112 11.31 2.31 -0.76
CA LYS A 112 12.14 3.43 -0.31
C LYS A 112 11.63 4.79 -0.80
N VAL A 113 11.19 4.88 -2.06
CA VAL A 113 10.70 6.14 -2.65
C VAL A 113 9.20 6.36 -2.37
N SER A 114 8.45 5.33 -1.97
CA SER A 114 6.99 5.34 -1.83
C SER A 114 6.43 6.49 -0.99
N PHE A 115 7.06 6.78 0.16
CA PHE A 115 6.62 7.84 1.06
C PHE A 115 6.80 9.23 0.44
N SER A 116 7.97 9.48 -0.14
CA SER A 116 8.25 10.73 -0.86
C SER A 116 7.33 10.90 -2.08
N LEU A 117 7.07 9.80 -2.79
CA LEU A 117 6.14 9.80 -3.93
C LEU A 117 4.71 10.11 -3.51
N TYR A 118 4.25 9.56 -2.38
CA TYR A 118 2.92 9.85 -1.83
C TYR A 118 2.73 11.34 -1.50
N LEU A 119 3.76 12.04 -1.03
CA LEU A 119 3.64 13.48 -0.76
C LEU A 119 3.74 14.32 -2.04
N VAL A 120 4.65 13.96 -2.93
CA VAL A 120 4.99 14.78 -4.11
C VAL A 120 3.99 14.61 -5.25
N HIS A 121 3.39 13.43 -5.42
CA HIS A 121 2.51 13.19 -6.57
C HIS A 121 1.30 14.14 -6.57
N GLU A 122 0.61 14.30 -5.43
CA GLU A 122 -0.55 15.18 -5.30
C GLU A 122 -0.16 16.64 -5.61
N PHE A 123 0.97 17.09 -5.05
CA PHE A 123 1.51 18.42 -5.34
C PHE A 123 1.81 18.61 -6.84
N CYS A 124 2.38 17.59 -7.50
CA CYS A 124 2.68 17.62 -8.93
C CYS A 124 1.41 17.63 -9.79
N ILE A 125 0.36 16.91 -9.39
CA ILE A 125 -0.95 16.91 -10.07
C ILE A 125 -1.49 18.34 -10.11
N VAL A 126 -1.50 19.01 -8.96
CA VAL A 126 -2.01 20.37 -8.82
C VAL A 126 -1.14 21.38 -9.56
N LEU A 127 0.20 21.25 -9.48
CA LEU A 127 1.12 22.19 -10.11
C LEU A 127 1.07 22.16 -11.64
N PHE A 128 1.19 20.97 -12.23
CA PHE A 128 1.34 20.84 -13.68
C PHE A 128 0.59 19.67 -14.29
N GLY A 129 0.20 18.65 -13.52
CA GLY A 129 -0.50 17.47 -14.04
C GLY A 129 -1.81 17.83 -14.76
N LEU A 130 -2.66 18.64 -14.12
CA LEU A 130 -3.93 19.07 -14.72
C LEU A 130 -3.74 19.97 -15.94
N ARG A 131 -2.70 20.83 -15.94
CA ARG A 131 -2.36 21.69 -17.07
C ARG A 131 -1.87 20.88 -18.27
N LEU A 132 -1.02 19.88 -18.01
CA LEU A 132 -0.51 18.95 -19.02
C LEU A 132 -1.65 18.14 -19.64
N GLN A 133 -2.59 17.66 -18.83
CA GLN A 133 -3.76 16.94 -19.31
C GLN A 133 -4.60 17.79 -20.25
N GLY A 134 -4.92 19.03 -19.83
CA GLY A 134 -5.67 19.97 -20.66
C GLY A 134 -4.95 20.34 -21.96
N PHE A 135 -3.63 20.46 -21.92
CA PHE A 135 -2.81 20.69 -23.12
C PHE A 135 -2.89 19.50 -24.09
N LEU A 136 -2.72 18.26 -23.61
CA LEU A 136 -2.79 17.06 -24.45
C LEU A 136 -4.16 16.90 -25.12
N LEU A 137 -5.25 17.13 -24.37
CA LEU A 137 -6.61 17.07 -24.92
C LEU A 137 -6.85 18.13 -26.00
N ARG A 138 -6.33 19.35 -25.81
CA ARG A 138 -6.41 20.43 -26.81
C ARG A 138 -5.63 20.10 -28.07
N VAL A 139 -4.41 19.58 -27.94
CA VAL A 139 -3.57 19.20 -29.08
C VAL A 139 -4.21 18.06 -29.88
N ALA A 140 -4.84 17.11 -29.20
CA ALA A 140 -5.53 16.00 -29.85
C ALA A 140 -6.90 16.35 -30.42
N GLY A 141 -7.45 17.54 -30.14
CA GLY A 141 -8.79 17.95 -30.60
C GLY A 141 -9.93 17.12 -30.03
N VAL A 142 -9.72 16.41 -28.91
CA VAL A 142 -10.71 15.53 -28.30
C VAL A 142 -11.47 16.29 -27.22
N GLU A 143 -12.80 16.37 -27.37
CA GLU A 143 -13.68 16.95 -26.35
C GLU A 143 -13.70 16.08 -25.08
N SER A 144 -13.52 16.73 -23.92
CA SER A 144 -13.47 16.09 -22.60
C SER A 144 -14.74 15.31 -22.22
N GLN A 145 -15.87 15.53 -22.92
CA GLN A 145 -17.15 14.86 -22.66
C GLN A 145 -17.25 13.50 -23.37
N ASN A 146 -16.44 13.25 -24.39
CA ASN A 146 -16.47 12.01 -25.15
C ASN A 146 -15.58 10.96 -24.47
N LYS A 147 -16.19 10.05 -23.70
CA LYS A 147 -15.52 8.89 -23.08
C LYS A 147 -15.17 7.77 -24.08
N GLY A 148 -14.85 8.14 -25.32
CA GLY A 148 -14.48 7.21 -26.39
C GLY A 148 -13.05 6.69 -26.25
N LEU A 149 -12.65 5.77 -27.13
CA LEU A 149 -11.31 5.16 -27.13
C LEU A 149 -10.18 6.21 -27.22
N GLY A 150 -10.37 7.27 -28.02
CA GLY A 150 -9.41 8.37 -28.14
C GLY A 150 -9.10 9.06 -26.80
N TYR A 151 -10.13 9.30 -25.98
CA TYR A 151 -9.95 9.89 -24.65
C TYR A 151 -9.10 9.00 -23.73
N TRP A 152 -9.35 7.69 -23.72
CA TRP A 152 -8.57 6.73 -22.93
C TRP A 152 -7.11 6.65 -23.39
N THR A 153 -6.85 6.67 -24.70
CA THR A 153 -5.48 6.67 -25.21
C THR A 153 -4.71 7.92 -24.77
N ILE A 154 -5.33 9.10 -24.81
CA ILE A 154 -4.71 10.34 -24.35
C ILE A 154 -4.44 10.29 -22.84
N TYR A 155 -5.36 9.72 -22.06
CA TYR A 155 -5.17 9.55 -20.62
C TYR A 155 -4.00 8.62 -20.28
N ILE A 156 -3.81 7.54 -21.03
CA ILE A 156 -2.66 6.64 -20.88
C ILE A 156 -1.37 7.39 -21.22
N VAL A 157 -1.35 8.13 -22.32
CA VAL A 157 -0.18 8.93 -22.72
C VAL A 157 0.14 9.98 -21.65
N TRP A 158 -0.87 10.70 -21.15
CA TRP A 158 -0.72 11.65 -20.06
C TRP A 158 -0.16 10.99 -18.80
N PHE A 159 -0.70 9.83 -18.40
CA PHE A 159 -0.24 9.10 -17.22
C PHE A 159 1.24 8.71 -17.34
N VAL A 160 1.66 8.16 -18.48
CA VAL A 160 3.06 7.77 -18.72
C VAL A 160 3.98 8.99 -18.69
N LEU A 161 3.60 10.08 -19.37
CA LEU A 161 4.38 11.32 -19.40
C LEU A 161 4.46 12.01 -18.03
N PHE A 162 3.42 11.90 -17.22
CA PHE A 162 3.37 12.46 -15.86
C PHE A 162 4.15 11.61 -14.86
N THR A 163 4.14 10.28 -15.01
CA THR A 163 4.76 9.36 -14.06
C THR A 163 6.28 9.54 -14.00
N VAL A 164 6.95 9.63 -15.15
CA VAL A 164 8.42 9.76 -15.22
C VAL A 164 8.96 10.97 -14.41
N PRO A 165 8.49 12.21 -14.62
CA PRO A 165 8.97 13.37 -13.85
C PRO A 165 8.60 13.30 -12.38
N VAL A 166 7.42 12.77 -12.03
CA VAL A 166 7.01 12.61 -10.63
C VAL A 166 7.91 11.63 -9.89
N PHE A 167 8.25 10.50 -10.52
CA PHE A 167 9.18 9.54 -9.94
C PHE A 167 10.58 10.13 -9.77
N ALA A 168 11.05 10.93 -10.73
CA ALA A 168 12.34 11.62 -10.61
C ALA A 168 12.34 12.64 -9.46
N LEU A 169 11.28 13.43 -9.31
CA LEU A 169 11.13 14.39 -8.22
C LEU A 169 11.01 13.67 -6.86
N ALA A 170 10.24 12.60 -6.79
CA ALA A 170 10.09 11.80 -5.57
C ALA A 170 11.43 11.19 -5.13
N ALA A 171 12.23 10.67 -6.07
CA ALA A 171 13.57 10.15 -5.78
C ALA A 171 14.53 11.24 -5.29
N GLN A 172 14.38 12.48 -5.76
CA GLN A 172 15.15 13.62 -5.26
C GLN A 172 14.69 14.00 -3.84
N VAL A 173 13.38 14.10 -3.59
CA VAL A 173 12.85 14.45 -2.26
C VAL A 173 13.26 13.41 -1.21
N GLU A 174 13.29 12.12 -1.57
CA GLU A 174 13.77 11.05 -0.69
C GLU A 174 15.22 11.32 -0.22
N ARG A 175 16.12 11.59 -1.16
CA ARG A 175 17.54 11.80 -0.86
C ARG A 175 17.80 13.08 -0.06
N TRP A 176 17.04 14.14 -0.32
CA TRP A 176 17.31 15.48 0.21
C TRP A 176 16.53 15.80 1.48
N VAL A 177 15.38 15.16 1.70
CA VAL A 177 14.49 15.45 2.83
C VAL A 177 14.33 14.23 3.72
N ASP A 178 13.97 13.07 3.16
CA ASP A 178 13.64 11.89 3.96
C ASP A 178 14.86 11.30 4.68
N VAL A 179 15.94 11.03 3.93
CA VAL A 179 17.21 10.53 4.49
C VAL A 179 17.78 11.40 5.62
N PRO A 180 17.92 12.74 5.47
CA PRO A 180 18.42 13.57 6.56
C PRO A 180 17.43 13.66 7.74
N SER A 181 16.12 13.64 7.49
CA SER A 181 15.11 13.65 8.56
C SER A 181 15.24 12.43 9.48
N VAL A 182 15.45 11.23 8.91
CA VAL A 182 15.67 10.01 9.69
C VAL A 182 16.97 10.09 10.49
N LYS A 183 18.05 10.64 9.93
CA LYS A 183 19.32 10.85 10.65
C LYS A 183 19.15 11.81 11.83
N PHE A 184 18.42 12.91 11.62
CA PHE A 184 18.11 13.86 12.67
C PHE A 184 17.29 13.23 13.80
N ALA A 185 16.25 12.47 13.47
CA ALA A 185 15.43 11.75 14.46
C ALA A 185 16.27 10.76 15.29
N LYS A 186 17.19 10.01 14.66
CA LYS A 186 18.11 9.11 15.36
C LYS A 186 19.04 9.87 16.31
N CYS A 187 19.59 11.00 15.88
CA CYS A 187 20.45 11.85 16.71
C CYS A 187 19.71 12.31 17.98
N LEU A 188 18.45 12.76 17.83
CA LEU A 188 17.64 13.25 18.95
C LEU A 188 17.24 12.11 19.90
N GLY A 189 16.92 10.93 19.36
CA GLY A 189 16.65 9.73 20.15
C GLY A 189 17.86 9.25 20.97
N MET A 190 19.07 9.35 20.41
CA MET A 190 20.31 9.05 21.14
C MET A 190 20.58 10.06 22.26
N TYR A 191 20.38 11.35 22.00
CA TYR A 191 20.52 12.40 23.01
C TYR A 191 19.59 12.18 24.21
N LYS A 192 18.35 11.74 23.97
CA LYS A 192 17.37 11.45 25.03
C LYS A 192 17.70 10.20 25.86
N ARG A 193 18.55 9.30 25.36
CA ARG A 193 18.97 8.07 26.08
C ARG A 193 20.22 8.31 26.95
N LEU A 194 20.96 9.39 26.72
CA LEU A 194 22.16 9.78 27.47
C LEU A 194 21.87 10.69 28.68
N ARG A 195 20.61 11.11 28.86
CA ARG A 195 20.13 11.95 29.96
C ARG A 195 19.18 11.16 30.84
#